data_AF-A0ABD0RVS9-F1
#
_entry.id   AF-A0ABD0RVS9-F1
#
_cell.length_a   1.000
_cell.length_b   1.000
_cell.length_c   1.000
_cell.angle_alpha   90.00
_cell.angle_beta   90.00
_cell.angle_gamma   90.00
#
_symmetry.space_group_name_H-M   'P 1'
#
loop_
_entity.id
_entity.type
_entity.pdbx_description
1 polymer ?
#
loop_
_entity_poly.entity_id
_entity_poly.type
_entity_poly.pdbx_seq_one_letter_code
_entity_poly.pdbx_strand_id
1 'polypeptide(L)'
;VYSEDNAPELANCNTNVWNPLGNGLSYEDFGFPVFALKDENQTQVIRKCYEDHNLRVNGSAPRYPLCAMQLFSHMHAVTDTTCRTDSASTQ
;
A
#
# COMPACT_ATOMS: atom_id res chain seq x y z
N VAL A 1 23.89 -22.69 -2.95
CA VAL A 1 22.59 -21.98 -2.87
C VAL A 1 21.56 -22.91 -3.45
N TYR A 2 20.44 -23.12 -2.75
CA TYR A 2 19.40 -24.06 -3.21
C TYR A 2 18.71 -23.49 -4.45
N SER A 3 18.62 -24.30 -5.50
CA SER A 3 18.00 -23.95 -6.78
C SER A 3 17.47 -25.22 -7.44
N GLU A 4 16.75 -25.10 -8.55
CA GLU A 4 16.28 -26.30 -9.27
C GLU A 4 17.43 -27.21 -9.72
N ASP A 5 18.58 -26.62 -10.04
CA ASP A 5 19.80 -27.37 -10.40
C ASP A 5 20.63 -27.85 -9.19
N ASN A 6 20.31 -27.44 -7.97
CA ASN A 6 21.11 -27.72 -6.78
C ASN A 6 20.22 -27.96 -5.55
N ALA A 7 20.06 -29.25 -5.19
CA ALA A 7 19.15 -29.73 -4.16
C ALA A 7 17.70 -29.25 -4.41
N PRO A 8 17.06 -29.70 -5.52
CA PRO A 8 15.71 -29.30 -5.91
C PRO A 8 14.65 -29.57 -4.84
N GLU A 9 14.88 -30.56 -3.97
CA GLU A 9 14.02 -30.88 -2.84
C GLU A 9 13.95 -29.78 -1.78
N LEU A 10 14.97 -28.91 -1.70
CA LEU A 10 15.05 -27.75 -0.82
C LEU A 10 14.79 -26.43 -1.55
N ALA A 11 14.62 -26.46 -2.88
CA ALA A 11 14.32 -25.28 -3.68
C ALA A 11 12.97 -24.67 -3.27
N ASN A 12 12.85 -23.34 -3.40
CA ASN A 12 11.63 -22.58 -3.11
C ASN A 12 11.02 -22.84 -1.72
N CYS A 13 11.84 -23.23 -0.74
CA CYS A 13 11.39 -23.55 0.62
C CYS A 13 10.32 -24.65 0.68
N ASN A 14 10.39 -25.65 -0.21
CA ASN A 14 9.40 -26.72 -0.33
C ASN A 14 9.20 -27.54 0.95
N THR A 15 10.26 -27.72 1.76
CA THR A 15 10.20 -28.50 3.00
C THR A 15 9.63 -27.71 4.19
N ASN A 16 9.95 -26.42 4.30
CA ASN A 16 9.58 -25.58 5.44
C ASN A 16 9.16 -24.20 4.96
N VAL A 17 7.89 -23.85 5.16
CA VAL A 17 7.39 -22.50 4.91
C VAL A 17 7.81 -21.60 6.07
N TRP A 18 8.71 -20.66 5.81
CA TRP A 18 9.28 -19.78 6.85
C TRP A 18 8.30 -18.75 7.41
N ASN A 19 7.33 -18.30 6.60
CA ASN A 19 6.33 -17.34 7.03
C ASN A 19 4.92 -17.79 6.60
N PRO A 20 4.30 -18.73 7.33
CA PRO A 20 2.97 -19.24 6.98
C PRO A 20 1.85 -18.20 7.18
N LEU A 21 2.09 -17.13 7.94
CA LEU A 21 1.13 -16.04 8.15
C LEU A 21 1.29 -14.91 7.13
N GLY A 22 2.33 -14.96 6.29
CA GLY A 22 2.56 -13.99 5.23
C GLY A 22 1.49 -14.08 4.15
N ASN A 23 0.93 -12.95 3.76
CA ASN A 23 -0.08 -12.87 2.70
C ASN A 23 0.46 -12.24 1.40
N GLY A 24 1.76 -11.93 1.34
CA GLY A 24 2.40 -11.34 0.15
C GLY A 24 2.01 -9.89 -0.13
N LEU A 25 1.21 -9.23 0.71
CA LEU A 25 0.61 -7.92 0.43
C LEU A 25 1.64 -6.82 0.09
N SER A 26 2.85 -6.89 0.65
CA SER A 26 3.90 -5.92 0.40
C SER A 26 4.55 -6.02 -0.99
N TYR A 27 4.31 -7.10 -1.73
CA TYR A 27 4.83 -7.31 -3.09
C TYR A 27 3.82 -6.97 -4.17
N GLU A 28 2.59 -6.60 -3.80
CA GLU A 28 1.54 -6.21 -4.73
C GLU A 28 1.70 -4.75 -5.16
N ASP A 29 1.36 -4.48 -6.42
CA ASP A 29 1.31 -3.11 -6.96
C ASP A 29 -0.09 -2.51 -6.77
N PHE A 30 -0.17 -1.38 -6.08
CA PHE A 30 -1.41 -0.67 -5.80
C PHE A 30 -1.48 0.61 -6.63
N GLY A 31 -2.48 0.70 -7.53
CA GLY A 31 -2.78 1.92 -8.30
C GLY A 31 -3.36 3.08 -7.46
N PHE A 32 -3.41 2.96 -6.14
CA PHE A 32 -3.86 3.98 -5.21
C PHE A 32 -2.91 4.10 -4.00
N PRO A 33 -2.80 5.28 -3.40
CA PRO A 33 -1.88 5.49 -2.29
C PRO A 33 -2.39 4.88 -0.98
N VAL A 34 -1.50 4.23 -0.23
CA VAL A 34 -1.78 3.68 1.11
C VAL A 34 -0.86 4.37 2.12
N PHE A 35 -1.46 4.98 3.15
CA PHE A 35 -0.74 5.68 4.21
C PHE A 35 -1.01 5.02 5.56
N ALA A 36 0.04 4.84 6.37
CA ALA A 36 -0.09 4.37 7.75
C ALA A 36 -0.12 5.57 8.70
N LEU A 37 -1.25 5.76 9.39
CA LEU A 37 -1.39 6.74 10.46
C LEU A 37 -0.83 6.15 11.75
N LYS A 38 0.21 6.76 12.31
CA LYS A 38 0.87 6.26 13.53
C LYS A 38 0.25 6.82 14.81
N ASP A 39 -0.21 8.07 14.76
CA ASP A 39 -0.72 8.78 15.92
C ASP A 39 -2.23 8.60 16.05
N GLU A 40 -2.68 8.15 17.22
CA GLU A 40 -4.11 7.98 17.50
C GLU A 40 -4.87 9.31 17.42
N ASN A 41 -4.25 10.40 17.86
CA ASN A 41 -4.84 11.74 17.79
C ASN A 41 -5.17 12.16 16.35
N GLN A 42 -4.32 11.80 15.38
CA GLN A 42 -4.58 12.07 13.97
C GLN A 42 -5.79 11.26 13.47
N THR A 43 -5.86 9.99 13.86
CA THR A 43 -7.00 9.12 13.53
C THR A 43 -8.32 9.65 14.13
N GLN A 44 -8.29 10.18 15.35
CA GLN A 44 -9.47 10.76 15.99
C GLN A 44 -9.98 12.02 15.26
N VAL A 45 -9.08 12.89 14.80
CA VAL A 45 -9.45 14.09 14.03
C VAL A 45 -10.15 13.71 12.73
N ILE A 46 -9.64 12.69 12.02
CA ILE A 46 -10.22 12.21 10.77
C ILE A 46 -11.61 11.61 11.01
N ARG A 47 -11.74 10.78 12.05
CA ARG A 47 -13.03 10.21 12.45
C ARG A 47 -14.05 11.29 12.78
N LYS A 48 -13.66 12.29 13.57
CA LYS A 48 -14.52 13.42 13.93
C LYS A 48 -14.97 14.20 12.70
N CYS A 49 -14.07 14.49 11.76
CA CYS A 49 -14.41 15.20 10.51
C CYS A 49 -15.42 14.41 9.65
N TYR A 50 -15.29 13.08 9.59
CA TYR A 50 -16.26 12.22 8.92
C TYR A 50 -17.62 12.23 9.61
N GLU A 51 -17.63 12.11 10.94
CA GLU A 51 -18.86 12.12 11.74
C GLU A 51 -19.61 13.46 11.59
N ASP A 52 -18.90 14.58 11.63
CA ASP A 52 -19.51 15.91 11.57
C ASP A 52 -20.11 16.25 10.19
N HIS A 53 -19.53 15.75 9.09
CA HIS A 53 -19.85 16.20 7.73
C HIS A 53 -20.35 15.13 6.75
N ASN A 54 -19.90 13.88 6.91
CA ASN A 54 -20.14 12.81 5.93
C ASN A 54 -21.09 11.71 6.43
N LEU A 55 -21.58 11.81 7.69
CA LEU A 55 -22.58 10.88 8.21
C LEU A 55 -23.91 11.02 7.45
N ARG A 56 -24.41 9.88 6.96
CA ARG A 56 -25.72 9.78 6.33
C ARG A 56 -26.78 9.62 7.41
N VAL A 57 -27.69 10.58 7.49
CA VAL A 57 -28.89 10.47 8.34
C VAL A 57 -30.03 9.91 7.50
N ASN A 58 -30.67 8.83 7.98
CA ASN A 58 -31.88 8.24 7.38
C ASN A 58 -31.73 7.84 5.90
N GLY A 59 -30.58 7.28 5.52
CA GLY A 59 -30.33 6.78 4.15
C GLY A 59 -30.25 7.86 3.06
N SER A 60 -30.32 9.13 3.46
CA SER A 60 -30.20 10.27 2.54
C SER A 60 -28.74 10.52 2.17
N ALA A 61 -28.51 11.19 1.04
CA ALA A 61 -27.18 11.62 0.65
C ALA A 61 -26.60 12.59 1.70
N PRO A 62 -25.29 12.52 2.00
CA PRO A 62 -24.67 13.42 2.96
C PRO A 62 -24.78 14.87 2.46
N ARG A 63 -24.98 15.81 3.38
CA ARG A 63 -25.23 17.22 3.06
C ARG A 63 -23.91 17.95 2.92
N TYR A 64 -23.75 18.71 1.83
CA TYR A 64 -22.60 19.59 1.63
C TYR A 64 -22.54 20.67 2.74
N PRO A 65 -21.37 21.04 3.27
CA PRO A 65 -20.00 20.67 2.86
C PRO A 65 -19.50 19.33 3.40
N LEU A 66 -18.75 18.60 2.56
CA LEU A 66 -18.15 17.31 2.88
C LEU A 66 -16.72 17.45 3.43
N CYS A 67 -16.33 16.50 4.28
CA CYS A 67 -14.95 16.31 4.69
C CYS A 67 -14.20 15.49 3.62
N ALA A 68 -13.04 15.97 3.16
CA ALA A 68 -12.20 15.29 2.17
C ALA A 68 -10.72 15.30 2.60
N MET A 69 -9.97 14.30 2.16
CA MET A 69 -8.53 14.21 2.40
C MET A 69 -7.79 14.19 1.07
N GLN A 70 -6.66 14.90 1.02
CA GLN A 70 -5.76 14.90 -0.12
C GLN A 70 -4.44 14.26 0.30
N LEU A 71 -4.06 13.18 -0.39
CA LEU A 71 -2.82 12.45 -0.16
C LEU A 71 -1.91 12.64 -1.37
N PHE A 72 -0.67 13.04 -1.14
CA PHE A 72 0.32 13.22 -2.19
C PHE A 72 1.42 12.16 -2.04
N SER A 73 1.53 11.26 -3.02
CA SER A 73 2.57 10.22 -3.04
C SER A 73 2.98 9.92 -4.49
N HIS A 74 3.33 10.96 -5.23
CA HIS A 74 3.83 10.79 -6.59
C HIS A 74 5.19 10.07 -6.56
N MET A 75 5.26 8.90 -7.21
CA MET A 75 6.50 8.13 -7.34
C MET A 75 7.13 8.43 -8.71
N HIS A 76 8.44 8.69 -8.71
CA HIS A 76 9.19 9.03 -9.93
C HIS A 76 9.77 7.81 -10.64
N ALA A 77 9.79 6.64 -10.00
CA ALA A 77 10.22 5.39 -10.60
C ALA A 77 9.03 4.72 -11.30
N VAL A 78 9.23 4.23 -12.52
CA VAL A 78 8.17 3.62 -13.35
C VAL A 78 8.65 2.28 -13.90
N THR A 79 7.69 1.36 -14.03
CA THR A 79 7.79 0.03 -14.67
C THR A 79 8.55 -1.02 -13.87
N ASP A 80 9.84 -0.82 -13.58
CA ASP A 80 10.70 -1.84 -12.97
C ASP A 80 12.00 -1.18 -12.44
N THR A 81 13.06 -1.97 -12.19
CA THR A 81 14.43 -1.46 -11.99
C THR A 81 14.98 -0.63 -13.17
N THR A 82 14.21 -0.48 -14.26
CA THR A 82 14.46 0.39 -15.43
C THR A 82 14.61 1.87 -15.05
N CYS A 83 14.08 2.31 -13.90
CA CYS A 83 14.34 3.64 -13.34
C CYS A 83 15.86 4.00 -13.34
N ARG A 84 16.72 3.00 -13.13
CA ARG A 84 18.18 3.18 -13.17
C ARG A 84 18.72 3.51 -14.56
N THR A 85 18.08 3.00 -15.62
CA THR A 85 18.47 3.25 -17.01
C THR A 85 18.09 4.67 -17.44
N ASP A 86 16.92 5.15 -17.01
CA ASP A 86 16.45 6.51 -17.31
C ASP A 86 17.24 7.58 -16.54
N SER A 87 17.59 7.29 -15.28
CA SER A 87 18.45 8.17 -14.47
C SER A 87 19.89 8.24 -14.96
N ALA A 88 20.40 7.18 -15.62
CA ALA A 88 21.73 7.19 -16.25
C ALA A 88 21.76 7.93 -17.59
N SER A 89 20.62 8.04 -18.29
CA SER A 89 20.52 8.69 -19.60
C SER A 89 20.33 10.21 -19.54
N THR A 90 20.14 10.75 -18.32
CA THR A 90 19.93 12.18 -18.07
C THR A 90 21.22 12.89 -17.59
N GLN A 91 22.37 12.21 -17.66
CA GLN A 91 23.70 12.78 -17.38
C GLN A 91 24.48 13.08 -18.65
#